data_AF-A0A1S1J0S6-F1
#
_entry.id   AF-A0A1S1J0S6-F1
#
_cell.length_a   1.000
_cell.length_b   1.000
_cell.length_c   1.000
_cell.angle_alpha   90.00
_cell.angle_beta   90.00
_cell.angle_gamma   90.00
#
_symmetry.space_group_name_H-M   'P 1'
#
loop_
_entity.id
_entity.type
_entity.pdbx_description
1 polymer ?
#
loop_
_entity_poly.entity_id
_entity_poly.type
_entity_poly.pdbx_seq_one_letter_code
_entity_poly.pdbx_strand_id
1 'polypeptide(L)'
;MKINLSPDWETVLKDENQKTYFSELMKTLEIEYQTHTCYPPEELIFSAFNTCTFQNLKVVIIGQDPYHGEGEANGLSFSVNDSVKIPPSLRNIYRELNDDLDSIFMPTSGNLEKWAKQGVLLLNASLTVRKDSPNSHKHLKWNLFTDAVIQAISDQKENVVFLLWGSFAHKKGAKIDRSKHCVLESGHPSPMSANQGKWFGNKHFSKTNDFLKSKAIKEIDWL
;
A
#
# COMPACT_ATOMS: atom_id res chain seq x y z
N MET A 1 -8.60 15.46 -14.46
CA MET A 1 -8.04 14.15 -14.06
C MET A 1 -9.14 13.09 -13.95
N LYS A 2 -8.93 11.88 -14.49
CA LYS A 2 -9.95 10.79 -14.54
C LYS A 2 -9.75 9.78 -13.38
N ILE A 3 -10.84 9.44 -12.68
CA ILE A 3 -10.84 8.34 -11.70
C ILE A 3 -10.89 7.02 -12.48
N ASN A 4 -9.97 6.11 -12.19
CA ASN A 4 -9.86 4.81 -12.85
C ASN A 4 -9.73 3.71 -11.79
N LEU A 5 -10.86 3.14 -11.38
CA LEU A 5 -10.95 2.09 -10.37
C LEU A 5 -11.56 0.83 -11.01
N SER A 6 -11.29 -0.35 -10.45
CA SER A 6 -12.01 -1.55 -10.87
C SER A 6 -13.49 -1.45 -10.49
N PRO A 7 -14.40 -2.13 -11.23
CA PRO A 7 -15.84 -1.97 -11.03
C PRO A 7 -16.34 -2.23 -9.59
N ASP A 8 -15.70 -3.17 -8.89
CA ASP A 8 -16.03 -3.47 -7.50
C ASP A 8 -15.55 -2.37 -6.54
N TRP A 9 -14.36 -1.81 -6.74
CA TRP A 9 -13.90 -0.63 -6.00
C TRP A 9 -14.73 0.62 -6.29
N GLU A 10 -15.14 0.84 -7.54
CA GLU A 10 -16.07 1.93 -7.90
C GLU A 10 -17.39 1.82 -7.12
N THR A 11 -17.91 0.59 -6.97
CA THR A 11 -19.12 0.34 -6.22
C THR A 11 -18.92 0.61 -4.73
N VAL A 12 -17.84 0.10 -4.14
CA VAL A 12 -17.52 0.26 -2.72
C VAL A 12 -17.26 1.71 -2.34
N LEU A 13 -16.60 2.47 -3.23
CA LEU A 13 -16.18 3.85 -2.98
C LEU A 13 -17.11 4.88 -3.63
N LYS A 14 -18.27 4.46 -4.13
CA LYS A 14 -19.21 5.33 -4.87
C LYS A 14 -19.56 6.59 -4.08
N ASP A 15 -19.97 6.42 -2.83
CA ASP A 15 -20.39 7.53 -1.98
C ASP A 15 -19.19 8.41 -1.58
N GLU A 16 -18.02 7.80 -1.40
CA GLU A 16 -16.78 8.52 -1.10
C GLU A 16 -16.37 9.43 -2.26
N ASN A 17 -16.43 8.91 -3.49
CA ASN A 17 -16.08 9.61 -4.71
C ASN A 17 -16.99 10.82 -5.00
N GLN A 18 -18.20 10.84 -4.42
CA GLN A 18 -19.16 11.94 -4.57
C GLN A 18 -18.97 13.05 -3.52
N LYS A 19 -18.14 12.86 -2.50
CA LYS A 19 -17.93 13.87 -1.46
C LYS A 19 -17.20 15.09 -2.02
N THR A 20 -17.60 16.28 -1.54
CA THR A 20 -17.04 17.56 -1.97
C THR A 20 -15.51 17.60 -1.87
N TYR A 21 -14.95 17.08 -0.77
CA TYR A 21 -13.50 17.08 -0.58
C TYR A 21 -12.75 16.28 -1.66
N PHE A 22 -13.36 15.20 -2.17
CA PHE A 22 -12.74 14.34 -3.17
C PHE A 22 -12.76 15.03 -4.54
N SER A 23 -13.87 15.68 -4.87
CA SER A 23 -13.96 16.54 -6.06
C SER A 23 -12.96 17.71 -6.02
N GLU A 24 -12.77 18.33 -4.86
CA GLU A 24 -11.73 19.35 -4.64
C GLU A 24 -10.32 18.77 -4.84
N LEU A 25 -10.03 17.61 -4.23
CA LEU A 25 -8.77 16.90 -4.38
C LEU A 25 -8.46 16.64 -5.85
N MET A 26 -9.40 16.09 -6.63
CA MET A 26 -9.17 15.81 -8.05
C MET A 26 -8.86 17.07 -8.88
N LYS A 27 -9.52 18.20 -8.59
CA LYS A 27 -9.21 19.49 -9.23
C LYS A 27 -7.83 20.01 -8.84
N THR A 28 -7.46 19.90 -7.57
CA THR A 28 -6.13 20.31 -7.12
C THR A 28 -5.05 19.44 -7.75
N LEU A 29 -5.25 18.12 -7.84
CA LEU A 29 -4.30 17.23 -8.51
C LEU A 29 -4.13 17.56 -10.00
N GLU A 30 -5.20 17.91 -10.70
CA GLU A 30 -5.11 18.34 -12.09
C GLU A 30 -4.20 19.58 -12.25
N ILE A 31 -4.32 20.54 -11.34
CA ILE A 31 -3.42 21.71 -11.30
C ILE A 31 -1.99 21.28 -10.96
N GLU A 32 -1.80 20.41 -9.96
CA GLU A 32 -0.48 19.91 -9.55
C GLU A 32 0.26 19.24 -10.71
N TYR A 33 -0.41 18.34 -11.45
CA TYR A 33 0.18 17.63 -12.58
C TYR A 33 0.40 18.52 -13.82
N GLN A 34 -0.35 19.62 -13.96
CA GLN A 34 -0.11 20.62 -15.01
C GLN A 34 1.06 21.56 -14.68
N THR A 35 1.35 21.78 -13.38
CA THR A 35 2.30 22.80 -12.92
C THR A 35 3.62 22.24 -12.40
N HIS A 36 3.63 20.97 -11.98
CA HIS A 36 4.79 20.30 -11.39
C HIS A 36 4.93 18.88 -11.94
N THR A 37 6.15 18.35 -11.93
CA THR A 37 6.34 16.91 -12.09
C THR A 37 5.86 16.19 -10.83
N CYS A 38 4.84 15.35 -11.00
CA CYS A 38 4.24 14.56 -9.93
C CYS A 38 4.36 13.07 -10.22
N TYR A 39 4.38 12.27 -9.15
CA TYR A 39 4.45 10.82 -9.19
C TYR A 39 3.33 10.17 -8.36
N PRO A 40 2.85 8.98 -8.76
CA PRO A 40 3.18 8.31 -10.03
C PRO A 40 2.58 9.05 -11.24
N PRO A 41 2.83 8.65 -12.50
CA PRO A 41 2.05 9.11 -13.65
C PRO A 41 0.53 9.06 -13.37
N GLU A 42 -0.24 9.99 -13.94
CA GLU A 42 -1.67 10.19 -13.61
C GLU A 42 -2.48 8.90 -13.75
N GLU A 43 -2.23 8.13 -14.80
CA GLU A 43 -2.87 6.87 -15.10
C GLU A 43 -2.59 5.76 -14.07
N LEU A 44 -1.54 5.91 -13.27
CA LEU A 44 -1.10 4.95 -12.26
C LEU A 44 -1.52 5.32 -10.82
N ILE A 45 -2.17 6.46 -10.60
CA ILE A 45 -2.56 6.92 -9.24
C ILE A 45 -3.38 5.86 -8.49
N PHE A 46 -4.26 5.15 -9.23
CA PHE A 46 -5.16 4.15 -8.68
C PHE A 46 -4.72 2.70 -8.98
N SER A 47 -3.47 2.46 -9.41
CA SER A 47 -2.98 1.12 -9.78
C SER A 47 -3.23 0.05 -8.71
N ALA A 48 -3.06 0.39 -7.41
CA ALA A 48 -3.31 -0.55 -6.32
C ALA A 48 -4.73 -1.15 -6.35
N PHE A 49 -5.73 -0.34 -6.68
CA PHE A 49 -7.13 -0.77 -6.77
C PHE A 49 -7.41 -1.59 -8.03
N ASN A 50 -6.71 -1.29 -9.13
CA ASN A 50 -6.89 -1.99 -10.40
C ASN A 50 -6.20 -3.35 -10.41
N THR A 51 -5.06 -3.48 -9.73
CA THR A 51 -4.31 -4.74 -9.66
C THR A 51 -4.82 -5.66 -8.53
N CYS A 52 -5.33 -5.08 -7.43
CA CYS A 52 -5.96 -5.80 -6.33
C CYS A 52 -7.43 -5.37 -6.21
N THR A 53 -8.31 -6.06 -6.94
CA THR A 53 -9.77 -5.86 -6.88
C THR A 53 -10.29 -6.07 -5.47
N PHE A 54 -11.34 -5.34 -5.08
CA PHE A 54 -11.97 -5.48 -3.76
C PHE A 54 -12.34 -6.93 -3.46
N GLN A 55 -12.90 -7.67 -4.43
CA GLN A 55 -13.30 -9.07 -4.25
C GLN A 55 -12.13 -9.98 -3.84
N ASN A 56 -10.99 -9.88 -4.53
CA ASN A 56 -9.82 -10.73 -4.32
C ASN A 56 -8.91 -10.29 -3.15
N LEU A 57 -9.23 -9.17 -2.50
CA LEU A 57 -8.43 -8.60 -1.41
C LEU A 57 -8.34 -9.55 -0.20
N LYS A 58 -7.10 -9.85 0.22
CA LYS A 58 -6.74 -10.71 1.36
C LYS A 58 -5.83 -10.01 2.35
N VAL A 59 -4.92 -9.16 1.85
CA VAL A 59 -3.89 -8.50 2.66
C VAL A 59 -3.86 -7.02 2.30
N VAL A 60 -3.65 -6.15 3.28
CA VAL A 60 -3.43 -4.72 3.10
C VAL A 60 -2.08 -4.35 3.69
N ILE A 61 -1.22 -3.74 2.88
CA ILE A 61 0.05 -3.13 3.32
C ILE A 61 -0.11 -1.63 3.18
N ILE A 62 0.21 -0.89 4.25
CA ILE A 62 0.06 0.57 4.27
C ILE A 62 1.43 1.26 4.19
N GLY A 63 1.67 1.97 3.09
CA GLY A 63 2.78 2.91 2.93
C GLY A 63 2.38 4.35 3.28
N GLN A 64 3.36 5.26 3.24
CA GLN A 64 3.17 6.68 3.56
C GLN A 64 2.78 7.49 2.31
N ASP A 65 3.73 7.69 1.41
CA ASP A 65 3.57 8.39 0.12
C ASP A 65 4.37 7.65 -0.97
N PRO A 66 4.12 7.92 -2.26
CA PRO A 66 4.86 7.30 -3.34
C PRO A 66 6.35 7.68 -3.29
N TYR A 67 7.18 6.87 -3.94
CA TYR A 67 8.55 7.29 -4.25
C TYR A 67 8.53 8.56 -5.12
N HIS A 68 9.48 9.45 -4.86
CA HIS A 68 9.50 10.80 -5.45
C HIS A 68 10.59 10.98 -6.53
N GLY A 69 11.34 9.92 -6.85
CA GLY A 69 12.30 9.90 -7.93
C GLY A 69 11.67 9.48 -9.26
N GLU A 70 12.34 9.85 -10.34
CA GLU A 70 11.88 9.61 -11.69
C GLU A 70 11.85 8.12 -12.04
N GLY A 71 10.69 7.67 -12.54
CA GLY A 71 10.46 6.27 -12.89
C GLY A 71 10.30 5.32 -11.70
N GLU A 72 10.38 5.80 -10.45
CA GLU A 72 10.30 4.93 -9.27
C GLU A 72 8.85 4.47 -9.01
N ALA A 73 7.94 5.40 -8.73
CA ALA A 73 6.58 5.05 -8.30
C ALA A 73 5.71 4.51 -9.44
N ASN A 74 5.07 3.37 -9.19
CA ASN A 74 4.16 2.68 -10.11
C ASN A 74 2.71 2.59 -9.58
N GLY A 75 2.39 3.37 -8.54
CA GLY A 75 1.06 3.38 -7.90
C GLY A 75 0.82 2.28 -6.87
N LEU A 76 1.86 1.54 -6.48
CA LEU A 76 1.82 0.52 -5.44
C LEU A 76 2.79 0.89 -4.30
N SER A 77 2.35 0.85 -3.04
CA SER A 77 3.23 1.14 -1.89
C SER A 77 4.46 0.22 -1.87
N PHE A 78 5.63 0.76 -1.54
CA PHE A 78 6.93 0.06 -1.51
C PHE A 78 7.44 -0.50 -2.84
N SER A 79 6.61 -0.61 -3.87
CA SER A 79 6.97 -1.12 -5.19
C SER A 79 7.67 -0.05 -6.03
N VAL A 80 8.57 -0.49 -6.90
CA VAL A 80 9.14 0.34 -7.98
C VAL A 80 9.03 -0.36 -9.33
N ASN A 81 9.15 0.38 -10.43
CA ASN A 81 9.19 -0.22 -11.77
C ASN A 81 10.39 -1.18 -11.94
N ASP A 82 10.26 -2.12 -12.87
CA ASP A 82 11.37 -2.99 -13.25
C ASP A 82 12.58 -2.16 -13.72
N SER A 83 13.79 -2.66 -13.46
CA SER A 83 15.07 -1.97 -13.73
C SER A 83 15.38 -0.76 -12.83
N VAL A 84 14.45 -0.30 -12.01
CA VAL A 84 14.74 0.71 -10.97
C VAL A 84 15.52 0.06 -9.84
N LYS A 85 16.53 0.76 -9.32
CA LYS A 85 17.30 0.31 -8.16
C LYS A 85 16.37 0.09 -6.97
N ILE A 86 16.39 -1.12 -6.41
CA ILE A 86 15.58 -1.49 -5.24
C ILE A 86 15.84 -0.49 -4.08
N PRO A 87 14.81 0.26 -3.63
CA PRO A 87 14.98 1.25 -2.57
C PRO A 87 15.38 0.63 -1.22
N PRO A 88 15.98 1.42 -0.30
CA PRO A 88 16.47 0.89 0.99
C PRO A 88 15.40 0.17 1.83
N SER A 89 14.19 0.72 1.91
CA SER A 89 13.08 0.08 2.63
C SER A 89 12.70 -1.26 2.00
N LEU A 90 12.62 -1.33 0.67
CA LEU A 90 12.30 -2.57 -0.04
C LEU A 90 13.39 -3.63 0.11
N ARG A 91 14.67 -3.24 0.14
CA ARG A 91 15.77 -4.17 0.48
C ARG A 91 15.61 -4.79 1.86
N ASN A 92 15.16 -4.00 2.85
CA ASN A 92 14.90 -4.52 4.19
C ASN A 92 13.65 -5.41 4.24
N ILE A 93 12.63 -5.13 3.41
CA ILE A 93 11.48 -6.02 3.21
C ILE A 93 11.96 -7.37 2.66
N TYR A 94 12.77 -7.39 1.61
CA TYR A 94 13.29 -8.62 1.03
C TYR A 94 14.24 -9.39 1.96
N ARG A 95 15.02 -8.69 2.79
CA ARG A 95 15.85 -9.35 3.81
C ARG A 95 14.98 -10.05 4.86
N GLU A 96 13.99 -9.35 5.41
CA GLU A 96 13.05 -9.96 6.35
C GLU A 96 12.28 -11.12 5.70
N LEU A 97 11.92 -11.00 4.43
CA LEU A 97 11.24 -12.06 3.68
C LEU A 97 12.08 -13.34 3.61
N ASN A 98 13.37 -13.21 3.30
CA ASN A 98 14.30 -14.34 3.28
C ASN A 98 14.48 -14.98 4.66
N ASP A 99 14.67 -14.14 5.68
CA ASP A 99 14.88 -14.60 7.05
C ASP A 99 13.60 -15.28 7.62
N ASP A 100 12.42 -14.77 7.26
CA ASP A 100 11.12 -15.28 7.70
C ASP A 100 10.75 -16.62 7.04
N LEU A 101 10.98 -16.73 5.72
CA LEU A 101 10.61 -17.90 4.93
C LEU A 101 11.73 -18.92 4.76
N ASP A 102 12.88 -18.72 5.41
CA ASP A 102 14.08 -19.55 5.30
C ASP A 102 14.45 -19.81 3.82
N SER A 103 14.53 -18.73 3.04
CA SER A 103 14.71 -18.78 1.59
C SER A 103 15.96 -18.03 1.12
N ILE A 104 16.49 -18.45 -0.03
CA ILE A 104 17.55 -17.72 -0.75
C ILE A 104 16.93 -17.04 -1.98
N PHE A 105 16.15 -15.99 -1.74
CA PHE A 105 15.59 -15.15 -2.80
C PHE A 105 16.51 -13.94 -3.06
N MET A 106 16.99 -13.85 -4.29
CA MET A 106 17.80 -12.73 -4.77
C MET A 106 16.94 -11.87 -5.69
N PRO A 107 16.25 -10.84 -5.17
CA PRO A 107 15.34 -10.01 -5.95
C PRO A 107 16.11 -9.26 -7.05
N THR A 108 15.73 -9.50 -8.30
CA THR A 108 16.25 -8.77 -9.47
C THR A 108 15.37 -7.58 -9.84
N SER A 109 14.18 -7.47 -9.24
CA SER A 109 13.24 -6.38 -9.42
C SER A 109 12.68 -5.88 -8.08
N GLY A 110 12.33 -4.60 -8.05
CA GLY A 110 11.57 -3.99 -6.96
C GLY A 110 10.06 -3.94 -7.22
N ASN A 111 9.59 -4.55 -8.32
CA ASN A 111 8.19 -4.55 -8.71
C ASN A 111 7.39 -5.61 -7.92
N LEU A 112 6.46 -5.14 -7.09
CA LEU A 112 5.60 -5.97 -6.24
C LEU A 112 4.24 -6.30 -6.87
N GLU A 113 4.06 -6.10 -8.17
CA GLU A 113 2.80 -6.41 -8.85
C GLU A 113 2.39 -7.89 -8.71
N LYS A 114 3.36 -8.81 -8.58
CA LYS A 114 3.11 -10.24 -8.30
C LYS A 114 2.32 -10.43 -7.00
N TRP A 115 2.59 -9.63 -5.96
CA TRP A 115 1.83 -9.67 -4.70
C TRP A 115 0.45 -9.07 -4.90
N ALA A 116 0.35 -7.94 -5.60
CA ALA A 116 -0.93 -7.27 -5.82
C ALA A 116 -1.95 -8.16 -6.54
N LYS A 117 -1.51 -8.87 -7.59
CA LYS A 117 -2.34 -9.84 -8.34
C LYS A 117 -2.86 -11.01 -7.50
N GLN A 118 -2.26 -11.27 -6.34
CA GLN A 118 -2.66 -12.36 -5.42
C GLN A 118 -3.63 -11.90 -4.31
N GLY A 119 -4.00 -10.62 -4.29
CA GLY A 119 -4.89 -10.05 -3.29
C GLY A 119 -4.19 -9.19 -2.23
N VAL A 120 -2.97 -8.70 -2.49
CA VAL A 120 -2.25 -7.79 -1.60
C VAL A 120 -2.47 -6.35 -2.04
N LEU A 121 -3.32 -5.60 -1.34
CA LEU A 121 -3.50 -4.17 -1.59
C LEU A 121 -2.31 -3.38 -1.04
N LEU A 122 -1.48 -2.87 -1.95
CA LEU A 122 -0.30 -2.05 -1.66
C LEU A 122 -0.69 -0.56 -1.63
N LEU A 123 -1.29 -0.12 -0.53
CA LEU A 123 -1.92 1.19 -0.40
C LEU A 123 -0.99 2.22 0.26
N ASN A 124 -0.67 3.31 -0.44
CA ASN A 124 -0.10 4.48 0.24
C ASN A 124 -1.21 5.33 0.86
N ALA A 125 -0.89 6.07 1.92
CA ALA A 125 -1.82 7.01 2.53
C ALA A 125 -2.02 8.32 1.76
N SER A 126 -0.97 8.79 1.10
CA SER A 126 -1.04 9.77 0.03
C SER A 126 -0.78 9.03 -1.28
N LEU A 127 -1.62 9.22 -2.30
CA LEU A 127 -1.46 8.50 -3.57
C LEU A 127 -0.57 9.23 -4.58
N THR A 128 -0.20 10.48 -4.29
CA THR A 128 0.64 11.30 -5.17
C THR A 128 1.70 12.06 -4.37
N VAL A 129 2.76 12.49 -5.05
CA VAL A 129 3.85 13.31 -4.51
C VAL A 129 4.49 14.13 -5.64
N ARG A 130 5.03 15.32 -5.35
CA ARG A 130 5.89 16.06 -6.28
C ARG A 130 7.29 15.44 -6.33
N LYS A 131 7.93 15.54 -7.49
CA LYS A 131 9.34 15.13 -7.69
C LYS A 131 10.25 15.73 -6.61
N ASP A 132 11.11 14.89 -6.05
CA ASP A 132 12.12 15.24 -5.04
C ASP A 132 11.59 15.98 -3.79
N SER A 133 10.29 15.87 -3.52
CA SER A 133 9.59 16.60 -2.45
C SER A 133 8.69 15.66 -1.63
N PRO A 134 9.28 14.79 -0.78
CA PRO A 134 8.52 13.83 0.01
C PRO A 134 7.45 14.53 0.86
N ASN A 135 6.28 13.92 0.97
CA ASN A 135 5.11 14.44 1.67
C ASN A 135 4.56 15.77 1.16
N SER A 136 4.94 16.23 -0.04
CA SER A 136 4.43 17.48 -0.64
C SER A 136 2.90 17.50 -0.72
N HIS A 137 2.26 16.38 -1.00
CA HIS A 137 0.79 16.28 -1.11
C HIS A 137 0.07 15.82 0.16
N LYS A 138 0.74 15.77 1.32
CA LYS A 138 0.13 15.35 2.60
C LYS A 138 -1.11 16.17 3.00
N HIS A 139 -1.21 17.40 2.50
CA HIS A 139 -2.26 18.36 2.83
C HIS A 139 -3.45 18.31 1.86
N LEU A 140 -3.36 17.53 0.78
CA LEU A 140 -4.41 17.44 -0.25
C LEU A 140 -5.62 16.60 0.16
N LYS A 141 -5.72 16.18 1.43
CA LYS A 141 -6.81 15.35 1.98
C LYS A 141 -6.86 13.91 1.45
N TRP A 142 -5.79 13.40 0.83
CA TRP A 142 -5.67 11.97 0.50
C TRP A 142 -5.91 11.04 1.68
N ASN A 143 -5.56 11.50 2.90
CA ASN A 143 -5.79 10.76 4.12
C ASN A 143 -7.28 10.47 4.37
N LEU A 144 -8.20 11.35 3.96
CA LEU A 144 -9.64 11.11 4.09
C LEU A 144 -10.08 9.97 3.18
N PHE A 145 -9.63 10.00 1.92
CA PHE A 145 -9.94 8.94 0.94
C PHE A 145 -9.39 7.59 1.38
N THR A 146 -8.11 7.53 1.74
CA THR A 146 -7.49 6.27 2.15
C THR A 146 -8.00 5.77 3.50
N ASP A 147 -8.45 6.64 4.39
CA ASP A 147 -9.18 6.24 5.61
C ASP A 147 -10.53 5.61 5.27
N ALA A 148 -11.26 6.16 4.29
CA ALA A 148 -12.53 5.60 3.84
C ALA A 148 -12.34 4.23 3.18
N VAL A 149 -11.25 4.04 2.43
CA VAL A 149 -10.85 2.73 1.89
C VAL A 149 -10.65 1.71 3.01
N ILE A 150 -9.86 2.06 4.03
CA ILE A 150 -9.60 1.15 5.18
C ILE A 150 -10.88 0.84 5.93
N GLN A 151 -11.74 1.85 6.15
CA GLN A 151 -13.03 1.65 6.80
C GLN A 151 -13.95 0.73 5.99
N ALA A 152 -14.06 0.94 4.67
CA ALA A 152 -14.88 0.11 3.81
C ALA A 152 -14.41 -1.36 3.79
N ILE A 153 -13.09 -1.60 3.77
CA ILE A 153 -12.54 -2.95 3.94
C ILE A 153 -12.94 -3.52 5.31
N SER A 154 -12.75 -2.75 6.38
CA SER A 154 -13.06 -3.19 7.74
C SER A 154 -14.54 -3.52 7.93
N ASP A 155 -15.43 -2.77 7.29
CA ASP A 155 -16.88 -2.92 7.44
C ASP A 155 -17.41 -4.08 6.60
N GLN A 156 -16.95 -4.21 5.35
CA GLN A 156 -17.57 -5.09 4.35
C GLN A 156 -16.82 -6.41 4.12
N LYS A 157 -15.60 -6.56 4.66
CA LYS A 157 -14.84 -7.82 4.58
C LYS A 157 -14.66 -8.46 5.95
N GLU A 158 -14.15 -9.68 5.94
CA GLU A 158 -13.70 -10.44 7.10
C GLU A 158 -12.40 -11.15 6.73
N ASN A 159 -11.62 -11.55 7.74
CA ASN A 159 -10.40 -12.36 7.56
C ASN A 159 -9.33 -11.71 6.65
N VAL A 160 -9.36 -10.38 6.54
CA VAL A 160 -8.29 -9.59 5.91
C VAL A 160 -7.12 -9.44 6.88
N VAL A 161 -5.89 -9.56 6.38
CA VAL A 161 -4.67 -9.29 7.13
C VAL A 161 -4.19 -7.87 6.87
N PHE A 162 -4.04 -7.06 7.90
CA PHE A 162 -3.46 -5.72 7.81
C PHE A 162 -2.04 -5.71 8.35
N LEU A 163 -1.09 -5.35 7.49
CA LEU A 163 0.32 -5.19 7.84
C LEU A 163 0.61 -3.71 8.05
N LEU A 164 0.69 -3.33 9.32
CA LEU A 164 0.90 -1.94 9.73
C LEU A 164 2.36 -1.75 10.12
N TRP A 165 3.13 -1.18 9.20
CA TRP A 165 4.58 -1.01 9.39
C TRP A 165 4.92 0.42 9.76
N GLY A 166 5.18 0.66 11.04
CA GLY A 166 5.54 1.96 11.60
C GLY A 166 4.36 2.75 12.14
N SER A 167 4.68 3.77 12.95
CA SER A 167 3.69 4.54 13.73
C SER A 167 2.62 5.21 12.89
N PHE A 168 2.94 5.58 11.65
CA PHE A 168 1.98 6.17 10.73
C PHE A 168 0.91 5.15 10.30
N ALA A 169 1.31 3.94 9.91
CA ALA A 169 0.38 2.87 9.59
C ALA A 169 -0.43 2.42 10.81
N HIS A 170 0.18 2.38 12.00
CA HIS A 170 -0.52 2.06 13.26
C HIS A 170 -1.69 3.03 13.51
N LYS A 171 -1.47 4.33 13.34
CA LYS A 171 -2.52 5.35 13.51
C LYS A 171 -3.67 5.16 12.52
N LYS A 172 -3.38 4.83 11.26
CA LYS A 172 -4.41 4.53 10.26
C LYS A 172 -5.19 3.25 10.58
N GLY A 173 -4.52 2.25 11.13
CA GLY A 173 -5.14 1.00 11.54
C GLY A 173 -6.03 1.08 12.78
N ALA A 174 -6.13 2.24 13.45
CA ALA A 174 -6.99 2.42 14.62
C ALA A 174 -8.48 2.18 14.34
N LYS A 175 -8.91 2.29 13.07
CA LYS A 175 -10.30 2.08 12.62
C LYS A 175 -10.63 0.63 12.27
N ILE A 176 -9.63 -0.27 12.26
CA ILE A 176 -9.82 -1.66 11.86
C ILE A 176 -10.50 -2.43 12.99
N ASP A 177 -11.57 -3.15 12.67
CA ASP A 177 -12.20 -4.09 13.58
C ASP A 177 -11.35 -5.36 13.74
N ARG A 178 -10.57 -5.40 14.83
CA ARG A 178 -9.67 -6.52 15.17
C ARG A 178 -10.41 -7.81 15.55
N SER A 179 -11.73 -7.77 15.75
CA SER A 179 -12.51 -9.00 15.95
C SER A 179 -12.76 -9.74 14.62
N LYS A 180 -12.77 -9.01 13.50
CA LYS A 180 -12.99 -9.53 12.15
C LYS A 180 -11.70 -9.79 11.38
N HIS A 181 -10.63 -9.08 11.73
CA HIS A 181 -9.40 -8.99 10.94
C HIS A 181 -8.16 -9.35 11.73
N CYS A 182 -7.14 -9.85 11.02
CA CYS A 182 -5.80 -10.01 11.59
C CYS A 182 -5.02 -8.72 11.40
N VAL A 183 -4.44 -8.17 12.46
CA VAL A 183 -3.62 -6.96 12.39
C VAL A 183 -2.24 -7.26 12.95
N LEU A 184 -1.21 -7.14 12.11
CA LEU A 184 0.18 -7.35 12.46
C LEU A 184 0.92 -6.02 12.42
N GLU A 185 1.56 -5.66 13.54
CA GLU A 185 2.23 -4.37 13.75
C GLU A 185 3.72 -4.56 13.96
N SER A 186 4.53 -3.68 13.37
CA SER A 186 5.99 -3.67 13.52
C SER A 186 6.53 -2.25 13.31
N GLY A 187 7.83 -2.04 13.52
CA GLY A 187 8.51 -0.84 13.04
C GLY A 187 8.40 -0.67 11.53
N HIS A 188 8.81 0.49 11.01
CA HIS A 188 8.87 0.71 9.58
C HIS A 188 10.11 0.00 8.97
N PRO A 189 10.08 -0.50 7.72
CA PRO A 189 11.23 -1.12 7.06
C PRO A 189 12.35 -0.15 6.68
N SER A 190 12.19 1.15 6.87
CA SER A 190 13.24 2.13 6.55
C SER A 190 14.49 1.90 7.39
N PRO A 191 15.70 2.19 6.86
CA PRO A 191 16.96 2.01 7.59
C PRO A 191 16.96 2.62 8.99
N MET A 192 16.32 3.78 9.18
CA MET A 192 16.22 4.45 10.48
C MET A 192 15.53 3.59 11.56
N SER A 193 14.44 2.90 11.22
CA SER A 193 13.69 2.06 12.15
C SER A 193 14.30 0.65 12.23
N ALA A 194 14.74 0.12 11.09
CA ALA A 194 15.46 -1.15 10.99
C ALA A 194 16.72 -1.19 11.85
N ASN A 195 17.56 -0.16 11.79
CA ASN A 195 18.80 -0.07 12.58
C ASN A 195 18.53 0.07 14.10
N GLN A 196 17.32 0.44 14.50
CA GLN A 196 16.87 0.47 15.89
C GLN A 196 16.33 -0.89 16.36
N GLY A 197 16.41 -1.95 15.54
CA GLY A 197 15.90 -3.28 15.88
C GLY A 197 14.38 -3.41 15.86
N LYS A 198 13.67 -2.46 15.22
CA LYS A 198 12.20 -2.43 15.23
C LYS A 198 11.54 -3.14 14.05
N TRP A 199 12.31 -3.52 13.04
CA TRP A 199 11.79 -4.15 11.82
C TRP A 199 12.04 -5.65 11.77
N PHE A 200 13.28 -6.12 11.95
CA PHE A 200 13.65 -7.51 11.68
C PHE A 200 13.14 -8.50 12.72
N GLY A 201 12.86 -9.73 12.28
CA GLY A 201 12.32 -10.81 13.11
C GLY A 201 10.83 -10.68 13.39
N ASN A 202 10.13 -9.81 12.66
CA ASN A 202 8.69 -9.60 12.83
C ASN A 202 7.88 -10.81 12.33
N LYS A 203 8.40 -11.51 11.32
CA LYS A 203 7.80 -12.71 10.72
C LYS A 203 6.40 -12.49 10.13
N HIS A 204 6.15 -11.32 9.56
CA HIS A 204 4.82 -10.96 9.07
C HIS A 204 4.40 -11.78 7.84
N PHE A 205 5.32 -12.28 7.01
CA PHE A 205 4.98 -13.02 5.80
C PHE A 205 4.49 -14.43 6.13
N SER A 206 5.21 -15.16 6.99
CA SER A 206 4.80 -16.47 7.50
C SER A 206 3.51 -16.38 8.32
N LYS A 207 3.42 -15.43 9.28
CA LYS A 207 2.20 -15.19 10.08
C LYS A 207 0.99 -14.84 9.23
N THR A 208 1.18 -14.11 8.12
CA THR A 208 0.10 -13.81 7.18
C THR A 208 -0.40 -15.09 6.54
N ASN A 209 0.49 -15.93 6.02
CA ASN A 209 0.11 -17.18 5.37
C ASN A 209 -0.51 -18.18 6.37
N ASP A 210 0.03 -18.30 7.58
CA ASP A 210 -0.57 -19.11 8.66
C ASP A 210 -2.00 -18.67 8.96
N PHE A 211 -2.25 -17.35 9.05
CA PHE A 211 -3.59 -16.83 9.28
C PHE A 211 -4.52 -17.13 8.10
N LEU A 212 -4.11 -16.86 6.86
CA LEU A 212 -4.92 -17.13 5.67
C LEU A 212 -5.28 -18.63 5.58
N LYS A 213 -4.30 -19.51 5.82
CA LYS A 213 -4.49 -20.96 5.86
C LYS A 213 -5.48 -21.38 6.95
N SER A 214 -5.42 -20.78 8.13
CA SER A 214 -6.38 -21.06 9.22
C SER A 214 -7.83 -20.70 8.87
N LYS A 215 -8.03 -19.83 7.87
CA LYS A 215 -9.34 -19.40 7.36
C LYS A 215 -9.71 -20.07 6.03
N ALA A 216 -8.95 -21.09 5.60
CA ALA A 216 -9.08 -21.74 4.30
C ALA A 216 -8.99 -20.76 3.11
N ILE A 217 -8.28 -19.65 3.27
CA ILE A 217 -7.97 -18.68 2.21
C ILE A 217 -6.62 -19.06 1.61
N LYS A 218 -6.53 -19.06 0.28
CA LYS A 218 -5.26 -19.34 -0.41
C LYS A 218 -4.18 -18.35 -0.01
N GLU A 219 -3.07 -18.89 0.50
CA GLU A 219 -1.85 -18.19 0.89
C GLU A 219 -1.26 -17.33 -0.24
N ILE A 220 -0.40 -16.39 0.13
CA ILE A 220 0.36 -15.56 -0.82
C ILE A 220 1.69 -16.24 -1.13
N ASP A 221 2.00 -16.36 -2.41
CA ASP A 221 3.34 -16.66 -2.89
C ASP A 221 4.17 -15.38 -2.87
N TRP A 222 4.95 -15.21 -1.79
CA TRP A 222 5.73 -14.00 -1.53
C TRP A 222 7.06 -13.93 -2.28
N LEU A 223 7.61 -15.06 -2.72
CA LEU A 223 8.92 -15.16 -3.39
C LEU A 223 8.82 -14.95 -4.91
#